data_AF-A0A1A3GSW6-F1
#
_entry.id   AF-A0A1A3GSW6-F1
#
_cell.length_a   1.000
_cell.length_b   1.000
_cell.length_c   1.000
_cell.angle_alpha   90.00
_cell.angle_beta   90.00
_cell.angle_gamma   90.00
#
_symmetry.space_group_name_H-M   'P 1'
#
loop_
_entity.id
_entity.type
_entity.pdbx_description
1 polymer ?
#
loop_
_entity_poly.entity_id
_entity_poly.type
_entity_poly.pdbx_seq_one_letter_code
_entity_poly.pdbx_strand_id
1 'polypeptide(L)'
;MLSACSGPDVAYRATAIDAIGPTDLAPVDAAAADRLRRYLHDWALPQQQLSAPMSVVYGGKDTFLDPEWTKAAIARACSLGGTVVWNFQPDGGHADIDGPGQLRWLAERFRGGEAVNDCPAQGTT
;
A
#
# COMPACT_ATOMS: atom_id res chain seq x y z
N MET A 1 6.34 -5.67 -19.79
CA MET A 1 6.86 -7.05 -19.75
C MET A 1 6.77 -7.63 -18.34
N LEU A 2 7.51 -7.15 -17.34
CA LEU A 2 7.29 -7.55 -15.93
C LEU A 2 6.14 -6.80 -15.24
N SER A 3 5.74 -5.65 -15.78
CA SER A 3 4.67 -4.79 -15.26
C SER A 3 3.26 -5.16 -15.74
N ALA A 4 3.07 -6.31 -16.39
CA ALA A 4 1.75 -6.72 -16.89
C ALA A 4 0.83 -7.13 -15.73
N CYS A 5 -0.27 -6.40 -15.56
CA CYS A 5 -1.28 -6.64 -14.52
C CYS A 5 -2.56 -7.31 -15.06
N SER A 6 -2.77 -7.31 -16.38
CA SER A 6 -3.94 -7.93 -17.03
C SER A 6 -3.68 -8.16 -18.54
N GLY A 7 -4.58 -8.89 -19.20
CA GLY A 7 -4.55 -9.09 -20.65
C GLY A 7 -3.57 -10.18 -21.13
N PRO A 8 -3.30 -10.24 -22.44
CA PRO A 8 -2.54 -11.34 -23.06
C PRO A 8 -1.07 -11.40 -22.59
N ASP A 9 -0.50 -10.29 -22.14
CA ASP A 9 0.89 -10.20 -21.69
C ASP A 9 1.14 -10.83 -20.31
N VAL A 10 0.09 -11.25 -19.58
CA VAL A 10 0.22 -11.93 -18.28
C VAL A 10 0.96 -13.26 -18.44
N ALA A 11 0.71 -14.00 -19.52
CA ALA A 11 1.42 -15.25 -19.80
C ALA A 11 2.92 -15.00 -20.03
N TYR A 12 3.26 -13.89 -20.70
CA TYR A 12 4.65 -13.51 -20.94
C TYR A 12 5.37 -13.10 -19.66
N ARG A 13 4.68 -12.41 -18.74
CA ARG A 13 5.22 -12.13 -17.39
C ARG A 13 5.57 -13.41 -16.66
N ALA A 14 4.71 -14.43 -16.71
CA ALA A 14 4.96 -15.70 -16.04
C ALA A 14 6.23 -16.38 -16.57
N THR A 15 6.38 -16.49 -17.90
CA THR A 15 7.60 -17.02 -18.52
C THR A 15 8.85 -16.19 -18.18
N ALA A 16 8.72 -14.85 -18.11
CA ALA A 16 9.83 -13.99 -17.75
C ALA A 16 10.28 -14.19 -16.29
N ILE A 17 9.35 -14.45 -15.35
CA ILE A 17 9.67 -14.75 -13.94
C ILE A 17 10.52 -16.02 -13.84
N ASP A 18 10.17 -17.07 -14.60
CA ASP A 18 10.93 -18.33 -14.59
C ASP A 18 12.36 -18.17 -15.12
N ALA A 19 12.60 -17.12 -15.92
CA ALA A 19 13.92 -16.80 -16.46
C ALA A 19 14.75 -15.89 -15.54
N ILE A 20 14.17 -15.32 -14.47
CA ILE A 20 14.89 -14.45 -13.53
C ILE A 20 15.66 -15.30 -12.51
N GLY A 21 16.98 -15.22 -12.57
CA GLY A 21 17.89 -15.80 -11.61
C GLY A 21 18.12 -14.91 -10.37
N PRO A 22 18.73 -15.46 -9.31
CA PRO A 22 18.93 -14.75 -8.03
C PRO A 22 19.75 -13.46 -8.13
N THR A 23 20.60 -13.33 -9.16
CA THR A 23 21.50 -12.19 -9.35
C THR A 23 20.97 -11.15 -10.33
N ASP A 24 19.89 -11.43 -11.07
CA ASP A 24 19.40 -10.54 -12.14
C ASP A 24 18.80 -9.24 -11.59
N LEU A 25 18.40 -9.24 -10.32
CA LEU A 25 17.87 -8.08 -9.60
C LEU A 25 18.81 -7.60 -8.48
N ALA A 26 19.96 -8.24 -8.31
CA ALA A 26 20.92 -7.86 -7.28
C ALA A 26 21.61 -6.54 -7.66
N PRO A 27 21.83 -5.62 -6.70
CA PRO A 27 22.68 -4.47 -6.95
C PRO A 27 24.09 -4.91 -7.36
N VAL A 28 24.64 -4.30 -8.41
CA VAL A 28 25.96 -4.67 -8.96
C VAL A 28 27.12 -4.40 -7.99
N ASP A 29 26.92 -3.49 -7.04
CA ASP A 29 27.87 -3.14 -5.99
C ASP A 29 27.16 -2.46 -4.79
N ALA A 30 27.94 -2.14 -3.75
CA ALA A 30 27.43 -1.46 -2.55
C ALA A 30 26.86 -0.06 -2.86
N ALA A 31 27.46 0.69 -3.79
CA ALA A 31 26.99 2.03 -4.15
C ALA A 31 25.63 1.97 -4.87
N ALA A 32 25.40 0.95 -5.69
CA ALA A 32 24.12 0.65 -6.32
C ALA A 32 23.08 0.24 -5.28
N ALA A 33 23.45 -0.57 -4.28
CA ALA A 33 22.55 -0.93 -3.19
C ALA A 33 22.13 0.30 -2.38
N ASP A 34 23.06 1.19 -2.06
CA ASP A 34 22.75 2.42 -1.32
C ASP A 34 21.88 3.38 -2.11
N ARG A 35 22.11 3.47 -3.43
CA ARG A 35 21.25 4.25 -4.32
C ARG A 35 19.82 3.68 -4.35
N LEU A 36 19.67 2.35 -4.45
CA LEU A 36 18.37 1.70 -4.40
C LEU A 36 17.65 1.98 -3.07
N ARG A 37 18.35 1.84 -1.93
CA ARG A 37 17.78 2.14 -0.61
C ARG A 37 17.31 3.59 -0.50
N ARG A 38 18.09 4.55 -1.02
CA ARG A 38 17.68 5.96 -1.06
C ARG A 38 16.39 6.14 -1.84
N TYR A 39 16.28 5.57 -3.04
CA TYR A 39 15.04 5.67 -3.82
C TYR A 39 13.85 5.05 -3.12
N LEU A 40 14.01 3.87 -2.49
CA LEU A 40 12.93 3.24 -1.73
C LEU A 40 12.49 4.08 -0.52
N HIS A 41 13.44 4.72 0.16
CA HIS A 41 13.14 5.63 1.25
C HIS A 41 12.43 6.90 0.75
N ASP A 42 12.93 7.50 -0.33
CA ASP A 42 12.35 8.70 -0.92
C ASP A 42 10.93 8.44 -1.43
N TRP A 43 10.63 7.23 -1.90
CA TRP A 43 9.29 6.80 -2.34
C TRP A 43 8.40 6.26 -1.23
N ALA A 44 8.88 6.20 0.02
CA ALA A 44 8.07 5.69 1.11
C ALA A 44 6.84 6.59 1.34
N LEU A 45 5.66 5.97 1.35
CA LEU A 45 4.40 6.66 1.62
C LEU A 45 4.10 6.75 3.13
N PRO A 46 3.28 7.72 3.55
CA PRO A 46 2.77 8.87 2.77
C PRO A 46 3.77 10.03 2.71
N GLN A 47 3.75 10.81 1.62
CA GLN A 47 4.66 11.94 1.39
C GLN A 47 4.03 13.32 1.63
N GLN A 48 2.70 13.41 1.62
CA GLN A 48 1.96 14.68 1.69
C GLN A 48 0.68 14.52 2.51
N GLN A 49 0.17 15.63 3.03
CA GLN A 49 -1.15 15.69 3.67
C GLN A 49 -2.24 15.25 2.69
N LEU A 50 -3.25 14.54 3.21
CA LEU A 50 -4.38 14.11 2.40
C LEU A 50 -5.25 15.30 1.97
N SER A 51 -5.56 15.37 0.68
CA SER A 51 -6.50 16.35 0.10
C SER A 51 -7.96 15.87 0.09
N ALA A 52 -8.19 14.60 0.42
CA ALA A 52 -9.50 13.96 0.51
C ALA A 52 -9.45 12.79 1.52
N PRO A 53 -10.60 12.30 2.01
CA PRO A 53 -10.62 11.12 2.88
C PRO A 53 -9.99 9.89 2.22
N MET A 54 -9.25 9.11 2.99
CA MET A 54 -8.62 7.87 2.57
C MET A 54 -9.15 6.68 3.39
N SER A 55 -9.51 5.60 2.71
CA SER A 55 -9.81 4.30 3.34
C SER A 55 -8.70 3.31 3.01
N VAL A 56 -8.24 2.59 4.04
CA VAL A 56 -7.21 1.56 3.93
C VAL A 56 -7.77 0.22 4.40
N VAL A 57 -7.60 -0.84 3.61
CA VAL A 57 -7.85 -2.22 4.04
C VAL A 57 -6.56 -3.02 3.93
N TYR A 58 -6.27 -3.86 4.91
CA TYR A 58 -5.09 -4.71 4.89
C TYR A 58 -5.27 -5.95 5.78
N GLY A 59 -4.60 -7.03 5.39
CA GLY A 59 -4.68 -8.34 6.02
C GLY A 59 -3.58 -8.58 7.05
N GLY A 60 -3.88 -9.31 8.12
CA GLY A 60 -2.93 -9.72 9.15
C GLY A 60 -2.10 -10.96 8.78
N LYS A 61 -2.57 -11.75 7.80
CA LYS A 61 -1.89 -12.94 7.27
C LYS A 61 -1.38 -12.74 5.84
N ASP A 62 -1.26 -11.49 5.38
CA ASP A 62 -0.67 -11.17 4.08
C ASP A 62 0.79 -11.66 4.05
N THR A 63 1.11 -12.50 3.07
CA THR A 63 2.43 -13.12 2.91
C THR A 63 3.39 -12.28 2.06
N PHE A 64 2.91 -11.21 1.44
CA PHE A 64 3.68 -10.29 0.62
C PHE A 64 3.93 -8.95 1.31
N LEU A 65 2.97 -8.48 2.11
CA LEU A 65 3.02 -7.19 2.79
C LEU A 65 2.90 -7.37 4.32
N ASP A 66 3.96 -7.05 5.06
CA ASP A 66 3.90 -7.06 6.52
C ASP A 66 2.86 -6.04 7.01
N PRO A 67 1.83 -6.44 7.80
CA PRO A 67 0.79 -5.54 8.28
C PRO A 67 1.32 -4.37 9.12
N GLU A 68 2.47 -4.52 9.78
CA GLU A 68 3.07 -3.43 10.56
C GLU A 68 3.59 -2.31 9.66
N TRP A 69 3.96 -2.59 8.40
CA TRP A 69 4.35 -1.54 7.45
C TRP A 69 3.17 -0.63 7.11
N THR A 70 2.00 -1.22 6.85
CA THR A 70 0.76 -0.49 6.55
C THR A 70 0.29 0.30 7.76
N LYS A 71 0.30 -0.32 8.94
CA LYS A 71 -0.03 0.35 10.21
C LYS A 71 0.87 1.56 10.48
N ALA A 72 2.18 1.43 10.25
CA ALA A 72 3.11 2.54 10.39
C ALA A 72 2.84 3.66 9.36
N ALA A 73 2.45 3.30 8.12
CA ALA A 73 2.07 4.27 7.10
C ALA A 73 0.77 5.02 7.46
N ILE A 74 -0.23 4.34 8.02
CA ILE A 74 -1.46 4.94 8.54
C ILE A 74 -1.13 5.95 9.64
N ALA A 75 -0.28 5.58 10.61
CA ALA A 75 0.14 6.48 11.69
C ALA A 75 0.83 7.76 11.14
N ARG A 76 1.71 7.60 10.14
CA ARG A 76 2.33 8.75 9.45
C ARG A 76 1.28 9.59 8.71
N ALA A 77 0.32 8.97 8.03
CA ALA A 77 -0.76 9.69 7.34
C ALA A 77 -1.57 10.55 8.31
N CYS A 78 -1.93 9.99 9.46
CA CYS A 78 -2.60 10.72 10.52
C CYS A 78 -1.78 11.92 11.01
N SER A 79 -0.45 11.77 11.17
CA SER A 79 0.42 12.87 11.59
C SER A 79 0.59 13.98 10.55
N LEU A 80 0.46 13.66 9.25
CA LEU A 80 0.44 14.66 8.18
C LEU A 80 -0.91 15.38 8.08
N GLY A 81 -1.96 14.81 8.69
CA GLY A 81 -3.30 15.37 8.75
C GLY A 81 -4.22 14.89 7.62
N GLY A 82 -5.51 15.13 7.83
CA GLY A 82 -6.61 14.66 6.97
C GLY A 82 -7.45 13.58 7.65
N THR A 83 -8.25 12.90 6.84
CA THR A 83 -9.18 11.86 7.31
C THR A 83 -8.73 10.50 6.82
N VAL A 84 -8.37 9.62 7.75
CA VAL A 84 -8.03 8.21 7.46
C VAL A 84 -8.99 7.32 8.22
N VAL A 85 -9.58 6.36 7.52
CA VAL A 85 -10.33 5.24 8.09
C VAL A 85 -9.61 3.95 7.70
N TRP A 86 -9.60 2.95 8.58
CA TRP A 86 -8.98 1.67 8.23
C TRP A 86 -9.79 0.45 8.65
N ASN A 87 -9.67 -0.61 7.85
CA ASN A 87 -10.24 -1.92 8.10
C ASN A 87 -9.09 -2.95 8.15
N PHE A 88 -8.67 -3.30 9.36
CA PHE A 88 -7.68 -4.36 9.57
C PHE A 88 -8.39 -5.71 9.66
N GLN A 89 -7.97 -6.67 8.82
CA GLN A 89 -8.55 -8.01 8.75
C GLN A 89 -7.53 -9.03 9.27
N PRO A 90 -7.55 -9.40 10.56
CA PRO A 90 -6.46 -10.16 11.18
C PRO A 90 -6.21 -11.53 10.51
N ASP A 91 -7.26 -12.15 9.98
CA ASP A 91 -7.17 -13.44 9.30
C ASP A 91 -7.04 -13.33 7.77
N GLY A 92 -7.16 -12.12 7.20
CA GLY A 92 -7.06 -11.90 5.76
C GLY A 92 -5.61 -12.00 5.27
N GLY A 93 -5.40 -12.66 4.15
CA GLY A 93 -4.16 -12.65 3.38
C GLY A 93 -4.13 -11.56 2.32
N HIS A 94 -3.28 -11.74 1.29
CA HIS A 94 -3.05 -10.72 0.26
C HIS A 94 -4.25 -10.53 -0.70
N ALA A 95 -4.95 -11.62 -1.04
CA ALA A 95 -5.96 -11.64 -2.10
C ALA A 95 -7.40 -11.77 -1.55
N ASP A 96 -7.54 -11.98 -0.25
CA ASP A 96 -8.76 -12.35 0.46
C ASP A 96 -9.20 -11.28 1.47
N ILE A 97 -8.79 -10.02 1.24
CA ILE A 97 -9.32 -8.85 1.92
C ILE A 97 -10.65 -8.38 1.31
N ASP A 98 -11.45 -7.64 2.09
CA ASP A 98 -12.74 -7.05 1.64
C ASP A 98 -12.56 -5.88 0.65
N GLY A 99 -12.15 -6.20 -0.58
CA GLY A 99 -12.13 -5.28 -1.70
C GLY A 99 -13.50 -4.67 -2.05
N PRO A 100 -14.60 -5.47 -2.11
CA PRO A 100 -15.94 -4.93 -2.35
C PRO A 100 -16.39 -3.88 -1.31
N GLY A 101 -16.00 -4.04 -0.04
CA GLY A 101 -16.23 -3.05 1.01
C GLY A 101 -15.57 -1.72 0.72
N GLN A 102 -14.34 -1.72 0.18
CA GLN A 102 -13.64 -0.49 -0.22
C GLN A 102 -14.35 0.24 -1.35
N LEU A 103 -14.85 -0.49 -2.35
CA LEU A 103 -15.62 0.12 -3.45
C LEU A 103 -16.93 0.71 -2.95
N ARG A 104 -17.59 0.05 -1.99
CA ARG A 104 -18.80 0.56 -1.36
C ARG A 104 -18.53 1.85 -0.59
N TRP A 105 -17.47 1.86 0.24
CA TRP A 105 -17.01 3.04 0.96
C TRP A 105 -16.72 4.20 0.00
N LEU A 106 -16.02 3.95 -1.11
CA LEU A 106 -15.74 4.97 -2.12
C LEU A 106 -17.04 5.52 -2.75
N ALA A 107 -17.98 4.64 -3.10
CA ALA A 107 -19.26 5.03 -3.70
C ALA A 107 -20.11 5.91 -2.76
N GLU A 108 -20.03 5.71 -1.45
CA GLU A 108 -20.70 6.59 -0.47
C GLU A 108 -20.10 8.00 -0.47
N ARG A 109 -18.78 8.15 -0.59
CA ARG A 109 -18.13 9.47 -0.66
C ARG A 109 -18.58 10.24 -1.91
N PHE A 110 -18.71 9.55 -3.05
CA PHE A 110 -19.26 10.15 -4.27
C PHE A 110 -20.73 10.56 -4.16
N ARG A 111 -21.50 9.97 -3.23
CA ARG A 111 -22.88 10.36 -2.92
C ARG A 111 -22.96 11.48 -1.87
N GLY A 112 -21.82 12.03 -1.43
CA GLY A 112 -21.77 13.09 -0.41
C GLY A 112 -21.85 12.56 1.03
N GLY A 113 -21.68 11.26 1.25
CA GLY A 113 -21.60 10.71 2.60
C GLY A 113 -20.31 11.16 3.30
N GLU A 114 -20.43 11.59 4.56
CA GLU A 114 -19.27 11.95 5.38
C GLU A 114 -18.36 10.74 5.63
N ALA A 115 -17.06 11.00 5.83
CA ALA A 115 -16.09 9.99 6.21
C ALA A 115 -15.76 10.11 7.70
N VAL A 116 -15.80 8.99 8.40
CA VAL A 116 -15.26 8.90 9.76
C VAL A 116 -13.74 9.07 9.70
N ASN A 117 -13.16 9.68 10.74
CA ASN A 117 -11.72 9.76 10.92
C ASN A 117 -11.32 8.91 12.13
N ASP A 118 -10.60 7.83 11.87
CA ASP A 118 -10.08 6.94 12.91
C ASP A 118 -8.73 7.44 13.46
N CYS A 119 -8.12 8.46 12.83
CA CYS A 119 -6.91 9.07 13.35
C CYS A 119 -7.11 9.56 14.79
N PRO A 120 -6.11 9.39 15.68
CA PRO A 120 -6.16 9.91 17.03
C PRO A 120 -6.47 11.41 17.03
N ALA A 121 -7.32 11.86 17.97
CA ALA A 121 -7.56 13.28 18.17
C ALA A 121 -6.21 13.97 18.41
N GLN A 122 -5.84 14.89 17.54
CA GLN A 122 -4.63 15.68 17.72
C GLN A 122 -4.86 16.58 18.94
N GLY A 123 -4.17 16.30 20.04
CA GLY A 123 -4.31 17.08 21.26
C GLY A 123 -3.93 18.54 21.01
N THR A 124 -4.82 19.46 21.37
CA THR A 124 -4.45 20.88 21.53
C THR A 124 -3.39 20.96 22.63
N THR A 125 -2.16 21.24 22.24
CA THR A 125 -1.12 21.79 23.12
C THR A 125 -0.94 23.26 22.83
#